data_AF-A0A1B6JLR5-F1
#
_entry.id   AF-A0A1B6JLR5-F1
#
_cell.length_a   1.000
_cell.length_b   1.000
_cell.length_c   1.000
_cell.angle_alpha   90.00
_cell.angle_beta   90.00
_cell.angle_gamma   90.00
#
_symmetry.space_group_name_H-M   'P 1'
#
loop_
_entity.id
_entity.type
_entity.pdbx_description
1 polymer ?
#
loop_
_entity_poly.entity_id
_entity_poly.type
_entity_poly.pdbx_seq_one_letter_code
_entity_poly.pdbx_strand_id
1 'polypeptide(L)'
;VNQLSFYSETLRSIWWVDSMSCQGNTTLLQRLDNVNPFIMCCWRCHHLEELVFLGHKYQFLDVYAVIRLRGTTLRHLCLAAADIAFHHHQECVPQLLEELEQDTSNCLKKPWRALVEPQMHSVIWNSEAGDSDEFVLPIVLQDIEP
;
A
#
# COMPACT_ATOMS: atom_id res chain seq x y z
N VAL A 1 15.61 -10.75 -6.00
CA VAL A 1 15.01 -11.71 -5.03
C VAL A 1 15.96 -12.07 -3.88
N ASN A 2 17.28 -12.21 -4.09
CA ASN A 2 18.24 -12.55 -3.02
C ASN A 2 18.44 -11.48 -1.92
N GLN A 3 18.15 -10.20 -2.17
CA GLN A 3 18.39 -9.15 -1.17
C GLN A 3 17.32 -9.06 -0.07
N LEU A 4 16.08 -9.47 -0.35
CA LEU A 4 15.01 -9.50 0.66
C LEU A 4 15.31 -10.46 1.81
N SER A 5 16.09 -11.51 1.57
CA SER A 5 16.50 -12.47 2.58
C SER A 5 17.35 -11.84 3.70
N PHE A 6 18.06 -10.73 3.43
CA PHE A 6 18.85 -10.04 4.45
C PHE A 6 17.99 -9.28 5.47
N TYR A 7 16.74 -8.97 5.09
CA TYR A 7 15.83 -8.18 5.92
C TYR A 7 14.60 -8.98 6.36
N SER A 8 14.61 -10.31 6.22
CA SER A 8 13.45 -11.14 6.57
C SER A 8 13.05 -10.98 8.04
N GLU A 9 14.05 -10.83 8.90
CA GLU A 9 13.86 -10.71 10.35
C GLU A 9 13.88 -9.25 10.86
N THR A 10 14.13 -8.27 10.00
CA THR A 10 14.36 -6.88 10.46
C THR A 10 13.47 -5.84 9.79
N LEU A 11 12.90 -6.13 8.61
CA LEU A 11 12.04 -5.17 7.92
C LEU A 11 10.71 -5.01 8.65
N ARG A 12 10.43 -3.81 9.17
CA ARG A 12 9.23 -3.48 9.93
C ARG A 12 8.24 -2.57 9.21
N SER A 13 8.73 -1.67 8.37
CA SER A 13 7.90 -0.70 7.64
C SER A 13 8.31 -0.60 6.18
N ILE A 14 7.32 -0.44 5.30
CA ILE A 14 7.54 -0.11 3.89
C ILE A 14 6.57 1.01 3.52
N TRP A 15 7.13 2.13 3.08
CA TRP A 15 6.40 3.23 2.44
C TRP A 15 6.84 3.30 0.99
N TRP A 16 5.88 3.15 0.07
CA TRP A 16 6.10 3.46 -1.33
C TRP A 16 5.00 4.41 -1.75
N VAL A 17 5.40 5.65 -1.96
CA VAL A 17 4.48 6.77 -2.16
C VAL A 17 4.92 7.54 -3.38
N ASP A 18 3.98 7.83 -4.25
CA ASP A 18 4.13 8.72 -5.40
C ASP A 18 2.86 9.57 -5.54
N SER A 19 2.90 10.57 -6.40
CA SER A 19 1.71 11.33 -6.75
C SER A 19 0.83 10.55 -7.72
N MET A 20 -0.48 10.53 -7.49
CA MET A 20 -1.46 9.92 -8.39
C MET A 20 -1.49 10.59 -9.77
N SER A 21 -1.05 11.85 -9.84
CA SER A 21 -0.88 12.62 -11.08
C SER A 21 0.31 12.16 -11.95
N CYS A 22 1.23 11.35 -11.43
CA CYS A 22 2.42 10.90 -12.15
C CYS A 22 2.11 9.78 -13.18
N GLN A 23 2.64 9.94 -14.40
CA GLN A 23 2.52 8.96 -15.48
C GLN A 23 3.49 7.78 -15.24
N GLY A 24 3.00 6.75 -14.56
CA GLY A 24 3.79 5.55 -14.21
C GLY A 24 3.13 4.63 -13.16
N ASN A 25 1.98 5.06 -12.63
CA ASN A 25 1.27 4.39 -11.54
C ASN A 25 0.80 2.95 -11.85
N THR A 26 0.71 2.51 -13.11
CA THR A 26 0.25 1.15 -13.46
C THR A 26 1.35 0.08 -13.49
N THR A 27 2.58 0.41 -13.09
CA THR A 27 3.74 -0.49 -13.22
C THR A 27 3.52 -1.87 -12.58
N LEU A 28 2.80 -1.94 -11.45
CA LEU A 28 2.48 -3.24 -10.83
C LEU A 28 1.41 -4.03 -11.58
N LEU A 29 0.48 -3.35 -12.24
CA LEU A 29 -0.58 -4.00 -13.02
C LEU A 29 -0.08 -4.63 -14.31
N GLN A 30 1.02 -4.11 -14.87
CA GLN A 30 1.55 -4.56 -16.17
C GLN A 30 2.47 -5.79 -16.06
N ARG A 31 2.70 -6.31 -14.85
CA ARG A 31 3.56 -7.48 -14.61
C ARG A 31 2.79 -8.78 -14.82
N LEU A 32 2.59 -9.14 -16.09
CA LEU A 32 1.92 -10.39 -16.49
C LEU A 32 2.60 -11.66 -15.97
N ASP A 33 3.92 -11.63 -15.71
CA ASP A 33 4.71 -12.83 -15.37
C ASP A 33 5.47 -12.76 -14.02
N ASN A 34 5.28 -11.70 -13.22
CA ASN A 34 6.04 -11.51 -11.98
C ASN A 34 5.14 -11.22 -10.78
N VAL A 35 5.33 -12.00 -9.71
CA VAL A 35 4.70 -11.77 -8.41
C VAL A 35 4.94 -10.32 -7.98
N ASN A 36 3.87 -9.63 -7.56
CA ASN A 36 3.96 -8.28 -7.03
C ASN A 36 5.02 -8.26 -5.89
N PRO A 37 6.08 -7.44 -6.02
CA PRO A 37 7.19 -7.45 -5.07
C PRO A 37 6.76 -7.15 -3.64
N PHE A 38 5.67 -6.41 -3.44
CA PHE A 38 5.10 -6.18 -2.11
C PHE A 38 4.54 -7.45 -1.49
N ILE A 39 3.89 -8.30 -2.30
CA ILE A 39 3.43 -9.61 -1.83
C ILE A 39 4.63 -10.47 -1.45
N MET A 40 5.74 -10.38 -2.18
CA MET A 40 6.99 -11.04 -1.80
C MET A 40 7.55 -10.51 -0.48
N CYS A 41 7.53 -9.19 -0.24
CA CYS A 41 7.93 -8.61 1.05
C CYS A 41 7.00 -9.10 2.18
N CYS A 42 5.68 -9.02 1.98
CA CYS A 42 4.69 -9.53 2.91
C CYS A 42 4.80 -11.04 3.12
N TRP A 43 5.39 -11.80 2.20
CA TRP A 43 5.63 -13.22 2.41
C TRP A 43 6.89 -13.46 3.22
N ARG A 44 7.99 -12.78 2.87
CA ARG A 44 9.34 -13.07 3.40
C ARG A 44 9.74 -12.29 4.64
N CYS A 45 9.16 -11.12 4.91
CA CYS A 45 9.54 -10.27 6.04
C CYS A 45 8.56 -10.47 7.20
N HIS A 46 8.94 -11.26 8.20
CA HIS A 46 8.03 -11.76 9.23
C HIS A 46 7.65 -10.69 10.27
N HIS A 47 8.47 -9.66 10.41
CA HIS A 47 8.24 -8.53 11.30
C HIS A 47 7.64 -7.31 10.61
N LEU A 48 7.11 -7.46 9.39
CA LEU A 48 6.45 -6.36 8.70
C LEU A 48 5.17 -5.98 9.45
N GLU A 49 5.19 -4.77 10.01
CA GLU A 49 4.14 -4.18 10.84
C GLU A 49 3.44 -3.02 10.12
N GLU A 50 4.10 -2.38 9.16
CA GLU A 50 3.56 -1.22 8.45
C GLU A 50 3.74 -1.34 6.93
N LEU A 51 2.65 -1.03 6.21
CA LEU A 51 2.65 -0.94 4.76
C LEU A 51 1.83 0.29 4.33
N VAL A 52 2.50 1.27 3.72
CA VAL A 52 1.86 2.44 3.11
C VAL A 52 2.13 2.41 1.61
N PHE A 53 1.06 2.39 0.82
CA PHE A 53 1.16 2.32 -0.62
C PHE A 53 0.15 3.23 -1.31
N LEU A 54 0.66 4.31 -1.91
CA LEU A 54 -0.11 5.42 -2.47
C LEU A 54 0.50 5.87 -3.80
N GLY A 55 -0.34 6.25 -4.76
CA GLY A 55 0.10 6.73 -6.07
C GLY A 55 0.40 5.62 -7.08
N HIS A 56 0.04 4.38 -6.78
CA HIS A 56 0.33 3.22 -7.63
C HIS A 56 -0.85 2.28 -7.69
N LYS A 57 -1.23 1.86 -8.89
CA LYS A 57 -2.31 0.88 -9.10
C LYS A 57 -1.84 -0.53 -8.77
N TYR A 58 -2.65 -1.27 -8.02
CA TYR A 58 -2.46 -2.70 -7.71
C TYR A 58 -3.79 -3.43 -7.78
N GLN A 59 -3.76 -4.76 -7.88
CA GLN A 59 -4.98 -5.55 -7.96
C GLN A 59 -5.60 -5.72 -6.57
N PHE A 60 -6.93 -5.77 -6.47
CA PHE A 60 -7.61 -6.05 -5.20
C PHE A 60 -7.17 -7.40 -4.59
N LEU A 61 -6.79 -8.37 -5.44
CA LEU A 61 -6.21 -9.65 -5.02
C LEU A 61 -4.88 -9.49 -4.28
N ASP A 62 -4.10 -8.45 -4.59
CA ASP A 62 -2.88 -8.14 -3.85
C ASP A 62 -3.22 -7.71 -2.42
N VAL A 63 -4.29 -6.93 -2.21
CA VAL A 63 -4.75 -6.55 -0.87
C VAL A 63 -5.13 -7.79 -0.06
N TYR A 64 -5.89 -8.71 -0.67
CA TYR A 64 -6.21 -10.00 -0.05
C TYR A 64 -4.97 -10.82 0.32
N ALA A 65 -3.95 -10.82 -0.55
CA ALA A 65 -2.70 -11.51 -0.28
C ALA A 65 -1.95 -10.87 0.90
N VAL A 66 -1.85 -9.54 0.97
CA VAL A 66 -1.24 -8.81 2.10
C VAL A 66 -1.92 -9.19 3.41
N ILE A 67 -3.25 -9.07 3.49
CA ILE A 67 -3.97 -9.31 4.76
C ILE A 67 -3.97 -10.78 5.18
N ARG A 68 -3.85 -11.72 4.24
CA ARG A 68 -3.70 -13.15 4.57
C ARG A 68 -2.30 -13.48 5.07
N LEU A 69 -1.28 -12.85 4.49
CA LEU A 69 0.11 -13.09 4.88
C LEU A 69 0.49 -12.38 6.18
N ARG A 70 -0.08 -11.20 6.45
CA ARG A 70 0.35 -10.33 7.56
C ARG A 70 -0.79 -9.79 8.41
N GLY A 71 -2.02 -10.28 8.26
CA GLY A 71 -3.18 -9.74 9.00
C GLY A 71 -3.01 -9.71 10.53
N THR A 72 -2.22 -10.62 11.10
CA THR A 72 -1.95 -10.67 12.54
C THR A 72 -0.78 -9.80 13.00
N THR A 73 0.13 -9.42 12.10
CA THR A 73 1.33 -8.63 12.44
C THR A 73 1.22 -7.18 11.97
N LEU A 74 0.42 -6.91 10.94
CA LEU A 74 0.31 -5.61 10.30
C LEU A 74 -0.50 -4.65 11.18
N ARG A 75 0.21 -3.73 11.81
CA ARG A 75 -0.31 -2.66 12.67
C ARG A 75 -0.76 -1.45 11.89
N HIS A 76 -0.23 -1.20 10.70
CA HIS A 76 -0.65 -0.10 9.85
C HIS A 76 -0.70 -0.54 8.38
N LEU A 77 -1.85 -0.31 7.73
CA LEU A 77 -2.06 -0.56 6.32
C LEU A 77 -2.72 0.69 5.76
N CYS A 78 -2.05 1.41 4.88
CA CYS A 78 -2.59 2.62 4.25
C CYS A 78 -2.55 2.44 2.73
N LEU A 79 -3.73 2.44 2.13
CA LEU A 79 -3.98 2.16 0.72
C LEU A 79 -5.01 3.15 0.21
N ALA A 80 -4.80 3.75 -0.96
CA ALA A 80 -5.81 4.60 -1.58
C ALA A 80 -6.89 3.77 -2.28
N ALA A 81 -8.17 4.12 -2.08
CA ALA A 81 -9.28 3.48 -2.77
C ALA A 81 -9.14 3.62 -4.29
N ALA A 82 -8.70 4.79 -4.75
CA ALA A 82 -8.45 5.07 -6.16
C ALA A 82 -7.36 4.17 -6.76
N ASP A 83 -6.47 3.59 -5.95
CA ASP A 83 -5.36 2.76 -6.43
C ASP A 83 -5.70 1.26 -6.55
N ILE A 84 -6.85 0.85 -6.03
CA ILE A 84 -7.29 -0.56 -6.04
C ILE A 84 -8.03 -0.86 -7.34
N ALA A 85 -7.45 -1.72 -8.17
CA ALA A 85 -8.07 -2.22 -9.40
C ALA A 85 -8.80 -3.54 -9.16
N PHE A 86 -10.11 -3.57 -9.45
CA PHE A 86 -10.96 -4.77 -9.28
C PHE A 86 -11.05 -5.64 -10.54
N HIS A 87 -10.91 -5.05 -11.72
CA HIS A 87 -10.85 -5.75 -12.99
C HIS A 87 -9.74 -5.17 -13.86
N HIS A 88 -9.35 -5.89 -14.92
CA HIS A 88 -8.49 -5.34 -15.96
C HIS A 88 -9.19 -4.12 -16.58
N HIS A 89 -8.74 -2.92 -16.21
CA HIS A 89 -9.12 -1.63 -16.80
C HIS A 89 -10.54 -1.11 -16.50
N GLN A 90 -11.18 -1.49 -15.37
CA GLN A 90 -12.46 -0.90 -14.96
C GLN A 90 -12.42 -0.24 -13.59
N GLU A 91 -13.24 0.79 -13.43
CA GLU A 91 -13.46 1.53 -12.19
C GLU A 91 -14.03 0.63 -11.10
N CYS A 92 -13.69 0.94 -9.84
CA CYS A 92 -14.16 0.22 -8.68
C CYS A 92 -15.68 0.33 -8.54
N VAL A 93 -16.35 -0.81 -8.38
CA VAL A 93 -17.76 -0.85 -7.99
C VAL A 93 -17.84 -0.67 -6.46
N PRO A 94 -18.62 0.30 -5.93
CA PRO A 94 -18.62 0.62 -4.50
C PRO A 94 -18.84 -0.59 -3.57
N GLN A 95 -19.70 -1.53 -3.99
CA GLN A 95 -19.97 -2.75 -3.23
C GLN A 95 -18.72 -3.64 -3.07
N LEU A 96 -17.88 -3.76 -4.12
CA LEU A 96 -16.66 -4.56 -4.05
C LEU A 96 -15.62 -3.94 -3.12
N LEU A 97 -15.56 -2.60 -3.05
CA LEU A 97 -14.70 -1.91 -2.09
C LEU A 97 -15.18 -2.16 -0.66
N GLU A 98 -16.48 -2.05 -0.41
CA GLU A 98 -17.05 -2.29 0.91
C GLU A 98 -16.80 -3.73 1.39
N GLU A 99 -16.95 -4.72 0.51
CA GLU A 99 -16.60 -6.12 0.79
C GLU A 99 -15.11 -6.27 1.14
N LEU A 100 -14.22 -5.68 0.34
CA LEU A 100 -12.78 -5.71 0.59
C LEU A 100 -12.40 -5.04 1.92
N GLU A 101 -12.99 -3.89 2.24
CA GLU A 101 -12.76 -3.17 3.49
C GLU A 101 -13.24 -3.97 4.70
N GLN A 102 -14.39 -4.63 4.58
CA GLN A 102 -14.94 -5.48 5.63
C GLN A 102 -14.06 -6.70 5.89
N ASP A 103 -13.62 -7.39 4.82
CA ASP A 103 -12.70 -8.52 4.93
C ASP A 103 -11.35 -8.11 5.50
N THR A 104 -10.82 -6.98 5.05
CA THR A 104 -9.56 -6.42 5.56
C THR A 104 -9.67 -6.09 7.05
N SER A 105 -10.76 -5.45 7.46
CA SER A 105 -11.03 -5.17 8.87
C SER A 105 -11.09 -6.45 9.71
N ASN A 106 -11.76 -7.48 9.18
CA ASN A 106 -11.88 -8.79 9.85
C ASN A 106 -10.54 -9.51 9.98
N CYS A 107 -9.67 -9.41 8.98
CA CYS A 107 -8.32 -9.98 9.01
C CYS A 107 -7.39 -9.22 9.96
N LEU A 108 -7.43 -7.88 9.93
CA LEU A 108 -6.61 -7.00 10.79
C LEU A 108 -7.12 -6.92 12.24
N LYS A 109 -8.32 -7.44 12.53
CA LYS A 109 -8.99 -7.36 13.85
C LYS A 109 -9.19 -5.92 14.35
N LYS A 110 -9.33 -4.98 13.43
CA LYS A 110 -9.58 -3.56 13.70
C LYS A 110 -10.32 -2.93 12.52
N PRO A 111 -11.08 -1.84 12.73
CA PRO A 111 -11.67 -1.09 11.63
C PRO A 111 -10.58 -0.63 10.66
N TRP A 112 -10.81 -0.87 9.38
CA TRP A 112 -9.93 -0.45 8.31
C TRP A 112 -10.76 0.01 7.11
N ARG A 113 -10.32 1.10 6.48
CA ARG A 113 -10.88 1.60 5.22
C ARG A 113 -9.76 2.09 4.33
N ALA A 114 -9.99 2.01 3.03
CA ALA A 114 -9.11 2.61 2.06
C ALA A 114 -9.21 4.14 2.13
N LEU A 115 -8.09 4.81 1.92
CA LEU A 115 -7.97 6.26 1.95
C LEU A 115 -8.70 6.87 0.75
N VAL A 116 -9.51 7.90 1.00
CA VAL A 116 -10.22 8.67 -0.02
C VAL A 116 -9.61 10.07 -0.17
N GLU A 117 -9.79 10.71 -1.32
CA GLU A 117 -9.11 11.96 -1.70
C GLU A 117 -9.11 13.05 -0.59
N PRO A 118 -10.23 13.37 0.11
CA PRO A 118 -10.23 14.41 1.14
C PRO A 118 -9.34 14.12 2.36
N GLN A 119 -8.91 12.87 2.52
CA GLN A 119 -8.06 12.42 3.62
C GLN A 119 -6.57 12.33 3.20
N MET A 120 -6.28 12.50 1.91
CA MET A 120 -4.92 12.44 1.38
C MET A 120 -4.24 13.79 1.49
N HIS A 121 -2.93 13.79 1.65
CA HIS A 121 -2.14 15.00 1.52
C HIS A 121 -2.20 15.53 0.07
N SER A 122 -2.24 16.85 -0.12
CA SER A 122 -2.47 17.47 -1.43
C SER A 122 -1.48 17.00 -2.50
N VAL A 123 -0.21 16.85 -2.12
CA VAL A 123 0.89 16.39 -3.00
C VAL A 123 0.74 14.95 -3.50
N ILE A 124 0.04 14.10 -2.73
CA ILE A 124 -0.24 12.72 -3.13
C ILE A 124 -1.27 12.70 -4.26
N TRP A 125 -2.24 13.62 -4.23
CA TRP A 125 -3.20 13.74 -5.30
C TRP A 125 -2.60 14.45 -6.52
N ASN A 126 -1.96 15.59 -6.29
CA ASN A 126 -1.38 16.45 -7.31
C ASN A 126 0.01 16.91 -6.89
N SER A 127 1.03 16.47 -7.62
CA SER A 127 2.44 16.76 -7.34
C SER A 127 2.77 18.27 -7.33
N GLU A 128 1.93 19.11 -7.93
CA GLU A 128 2.10 20.56 -7.97
C GLU A 128 1.31 21.31 -6.88
N ALA A 129 0.51 20.62 -6.07
CA ALA A 129 -0.42 21.23 -5.11
C ALA A 129 0.19 21.53 -3.72
N GLY A 130 1.51 21.36 -3.55
CA GLY A 130 2.18 21.59 -2.28
C GLY A 130 3.63 21.13 -2.29
N ASP A 131 4.26 21.17 -1.12
CA ASP A 131 5.62 20.68 -0.90
C ASP A 131 5.59 19.21 -0.45
N SER A 132 6.29 18.33 -1.17
CA SER A 132 6.38 16.92 -0.81
C SER A 132 7.08 16.69 0.53
N ASP A 133 7.94 17.62 0.94
CA ASP A 133 8.69 17.51 2.20
C ASP A 133 7.75 17.55 3.41
N GLU A 134 6.63 18.27 3.33
CA GLU A 134 5.60 18.30 4.38
C GLU A 134 5.01 16.90 4.65
N PHE A 135 4.98 16.04 3.62
CA PHE A 135 4.52 14.66 3.75
C PHE A 135 5.66 13.69 4.10
N VAL A 136 6.81 13.79 3.41
CA VAL A 136 7.90 12.80 3.50
C VAL A 136 8.81 13.03 4.70
N LEU A 137 9.13 14.28 5.03
CA LEU A 137 10.11 14.61 6.07
C LEU A 137 9.73 14.06 7.46
N PRO A 138 8.46 14.14 7.93
CA PRO A 138 8.09 13.56 9.22
C PRO A 138 8.31 12.04 9.32
N ILE A 139 8.29 11.33 8.20
CA ILE A 139 8.52 9.88 8.14
C ILE A 139 10.03 9.61 8.21
N VAL A 140 10.82 10.32 7.38
CA VAL A 140 12.28 10.16 7.36
C VAL A 140 12.91 10.52 8.72
N LEU A 141 12.38 11.53 9.41
CA LEU A 141 12.86 11.91 10.73
C LEU A 141 12.61 10.83 11.80
N GLN A 142 11.55 10.01 11.67
CA GLN A 142 11.30 8.90 12.60
C GLN A 142 12.35 7.78 12.49
N ASP A 143 12.98 7.63 11.33
CA ASP A 143 14.04 6.63 11.13
C ASP A 143 15.42 7.11 11.65
N ILE A 144 15.56 8.41 11.94
CA ILE A 144 16.80 9.01 12.46
C ILE A 144 16.84 8.97 13.99
N GLU A 145 15.68 8.99 14.65
CA GLU A 145 15.60 8.91 16.11
C GLU A 145 15.61 7.43 16.59
N PRO A 146 16.55 7.05 17.48
CA PRO A 146 16.74 5.67 17.93
C PRO A 146 15.66 5.14 18.90
#